data_AF-A0A832VBV3-F1
#
_entry.id   AF-A0A832VBV3-F1
#
_cell.length_a   1.000
_cell.length_b   1.000
_cell.length_c   1.000
_cell.angle_alpha   90.00
_cell.angle_beta   90.00
_cell.angle_gamma   90.00
#
_symmetry.space_group_name_H-M   'P 1'
#
loop_
_entity.id
_entity.type
_entity.pdbx_description
1 polymer ?
#
loop_
_entity_poly.entity_id
_entity_poly.type
_entity_poly.pdbx_seq_one_letter_code
_entity_poly.pdbx_strand_id
1 'polypeptide(L)'
;MSICRGCGHRSPDDWCSICSMLVPPITGDTIGIMPQESEIDEVISEVGQTRGSEARLWPIFRKHEADDADWIETEIAPNLSQWIIEPPPAWTLDDQSRAVIRAGPGQTYPTEIIRRLQRGGILPDGSYLTWQSGQFYYDGKPTKIPFISLEKALAQRDADKIDWKKLLLSIDLATSEFDPNMMNAGRHGNLRLSRYGREVTMHPFICLADIDVIENQRAFWRSLSFANRFNRNMNLHIRKSDVEDTEWFQRWNAENFGSSLHDTRQPEEFIVTRTLIIVDGKLFLRMRRGARWSRIPLPDDPKIWARVVTWALSPPSHADHLNLRCLQYGLFTKTPEFALDEDNCRGVHFLRGIIEQNDRIEIDRDRSRIFVEGSSGVLWTVKPAVGPHNTRFSVRANSVDNVPLDRRRGENICVVETPDLRELVLGDAIATIVLALLDDLNSQVHIGTIQPILHEAERLRERQDVRAARERDELRMRLRENRAEQLIN
;
A
#
# COMPACT_ATOMS: atom_id res chain seq x y z
N MET A 1 11.72 -3.56 28.44
CA MET A 1 12.27 -3.97 27.13
C MET A 1 11.36 -5.04 26.58
N SER A 2 10.74 -4.78 25.43
CA SER A 2 9.91 -5.76 24.72
C SER A 2 10.73 -6.48 23.65
N ILE A 3 10.19 -7.60 23.15
CA ILE A 3 10.77 -8.33 22.03
C ILE A 3 10.20 -7.72 20.75
N CYS A 4 11.07 -7.33 19.83
CA CYS A 4 10.65 -6.74 18.56
C CYS A 4 9.81 -7.73 17.77
N ARG A 5 8.60 -7.33 17.39
CA ARG A 5 7.65 -8.14 16.59
C ARG A 5 8.17 -8.48 15.20
N GLY A 6 9.10 -7.68 14.68
CA GLY A 6 9.70 -7.87 13.35
C GLY A 6 10.81 -8.90 13.30
N CYS A 7 11.78 -8.84 14.22
CA CYS A 7 13.01 -9.65 14.17
C CYS A 7 13.37 -10.35 15.48
N GLY A 8 12.54 -10.25 16.53
CA GLY A 8 12.81 -10.86 17.83
C GLY A 8 13.89 -10.20 18.68
N HIS A 9 14.50 -9.11 18.22
CA HIS A 9 15.52 -8.38 19.00
C HIS A 9 14.90 -7.63 20.18
N ARG A 10 15.61 -7.53 21.32
CA ARG A 10 15.12 -6.77 22.48
C ARG A 10 15.22 -5.27 22.22
N SER A 11 14.10 -4.56 22.26
CA SER A 11 14.06 -3.10 22.08
C SER A 11 13.20 -2.41 23.14
N PRO A 12 13.31 -1.08 23.29
CA PRO A 12 12.41 -0.31 24.14
C PRO A 12 10.95 -0.42 23.66
N ASP A 13 10.75 -0.42 22.34
CA ASP A 13 9.45 -0.53 21.68
C ASP A 13 9.25 -1.88 21.01
N ASP A 14 8.00 -2.18 20.64
CA ASP A 14 7.61 -3.40 19.92
C ASP A 14 8.20 -3.50 18.51
N TRP A 15 8.67 -2.38 17.95
CA TRP A 15 9.35 -2.31 16.66
C TRP A 15 10.68 -1.57 16.82
N CYS A 16 11.80 -2.29 16.68
CA CYS A 16 13.12 -1.69 16.66
C CYS A 16 13.30 -0.77 15.43
N SER A 17 14.22 0.19 15.52
CA SER A 17 14.48 1.20 14.47
C SER A 17 14.70 0.61 13.07
N ILE A 18 15.44 -0.51 12.97
CA ILE A 18 15.70 -1.20 11.70
C ILE A 18 14.42 -1.85 11.15
N CYS A 19 13.64 -2.55 11.99
CA CYS A 19 12.38 -3.15 11.56
C CYS A 19 11.34 -2.09 11.18
N SER A 20 11.31 -0.96 11.89
CA SER A 20 10.48 0.20 11.52
C SER A 20 10.70 0.64 10.07
N MET A 21 11.93 0.49 9.59
CA MET A 21 12.35 0.88 8.24
C MET A 21 12.16 -0.23 7.20
N LEU A 22 12.50 -1.48 7.55
CA LEU A 22 12.58 -2.58 6.59
C LEU A 22 11.31 -3.41 6.45
N VAL A 23 10.46 -3.47 7.48
CA VAL A 23 9.24 -4.27 7.42
C VAL A 23 8.30 -3.78 6.31
N PRO A 24 8.00 -2.46 6.18
CA PRO A 24 7.12 -2.01 5.11
C PRO A 24 7.56 -2.37 3.68
N PRO A 25 8.83 -2.18 3.27
CA PRO A 25 9.29 -2.59 1.95
C PRO A 25 9.46 -4.12 1.79
N ILE A 26 9.71 -4.88 2.86
CA ILE A 26 9.82 -6.35 2.79
C ILE A 26 8.44 -7.00 2.65
N THR A 27 7.52 -6.69 3.56
CA THR A 27 6.19 -7.32 3.61
C THR A 27 5.20 -6.66 2.65
N GLY A 28 5.52 -5.45 2.21
CA GLY A 28 4.61 -4.60 1.46
C GLY A 28 3.54 -3.95 2.34
N ASP A 29 3.63 -4.05 3.65
CA ASP A 29 2.56 -3.64 4.58
C ASP A 29 2.95 -2.38 5.39
N THR A 30 2.14 -1.96 6.35
CA THR A 30 2.47 -0.82 7.25
C THR A 30 2.40 -1.27 8.71
N ILE A 31 3.43 -0.92 9.50
CA ILE A 31 3.54 -1.36 10.89
C ILE A 31 2.33 -0.95 11.75
N GLY A 32 1.80 0.26 11.54
CA GLY A 32 0.68 0.79 12.32
C GLY A 32 -0.65 0.04 12.14
N ILE A 33 -0.78 -0.78 11.10
CA ILE A 33 -2.02 -1.54 10.85
C ILE A 33 -1.91 -3.02 11.20
N MET A 34 -0.73 -3.51 11.57
CA MET A 34 -0.53 -4.91 11.93
C MET A 34 -1.18 -5.21 13.30
N PRO A 35 -2.20 -6.09 13.40
CA PRO A 35 -2.84 -6.44 14.67
C PRO A 35 -1.84 -6.99 15.68
N GLN A 36 -2.07 -6.81 16.97
CA GLN A 36 -1.25 -7.40 18.02
C GLN A 36 -1.41 -8.92 18.07
N GLU A 37 -0.37 -9.64 18.51
CA GLU A 37 -0.45 -11.12 18.58
C GLU A 37 -1.56 -11.61 19.50
N SER A 38 -1.85 -10.89 20.58
CA SER A 38 -2.96 -11.20 21.49
C SER A 38 -4.32 -11.10 20.81
N GLU A 39 -4.54 -10.06 19.99
CA GLU A 39 -5.79 -9.87 19.23
C GLU A 39 -5.96 -10.99 18.19
N ILE A 40 -4.85 -11.40 17.56
CA ILE A 40 -4.87 -12.50 16.60
C ILE A 40 -5.19 -13.83 17.28
N ASP A 41 -4.56 -14.12 18.43
CA ASP A 41 -4.80 -15.35 19.19
C ASP A 41 -6.23 -15.42 19.73
N GLU A 42 -6.76 -14.30 20.23
CA GLU A 42 -8.14 -14.18 20.70
C GLU A 42 -9.12 -14.52 19.57
N VAL A 43 -9.03 -13.81 18.43
CA VAL A 43 -9.93 -14.04 17.28
C VAL A 43 -9.82 -15.46 16.74
N ILE A 44 -8.62 -16.03 16.63
CA ILE A 44 -8.44 -17.39 16.12
C ILE A 44 -9.03 -18.43 17.08
N SER A 45 -8.89 -18.20 18.40
CA SER A 45 -9.49 -19.05 19.42
C SER A 45 -11.01 -18.97 19.39
N GLU A 46 -11.59 -17.79 19.25
CA GLU A 46 -13.05 -17.57 19.16
C GLU A 46 -13.68 -18.32 17.99
N VAL A 47 -13.02 -18.32 16.83
CA VAL A 47 -13.51 -19.04 15.63
C VAL A 47 -13.20 -20.55 15.66
N GLY A 48 -12.63 -21.04 16.77
CA GLY A 48 -12.33 -22.46 16.99
C GLY A 48 -11.33 -23.03 15.99
N GLN A 49 -10.36 -22.24 15.55
CA GLN A 49 -9.28 -22.67 14.66
C GLN A 49 -7.96 -22.73 15.42
N THR A 50 -6.99 -23.43 14.83
CA THR A 50 -5.59 -23.36 15.20
C THR A 50 -4.82 -22.69 14.07
N ARG A 51 -3.82 -21.86 14.41
CA ARG A 51 -3.05 -21.17 13.36
C ARG A 51 -2.23 -22.17 12.52
N GLY A 52 -2.05 -21.88 11.23
CA GLY A 52 -1.11 -22.59 10.37
C GLY A 52 -1.76 -23.35 9.20
N SER A 53 -1.10 -24.42 8.74
CA SER A 53 -1.41 -25.09 7.48
C SER A 53 -2.72 -25.87 7.47
N GLU A 54 -3.23 -26.26 8.64
CA GLU A 54 -4.48 -27.01 8.77
C GLU A 54 -5.71 -26.11 8.90
N ALA A 55 -5.50 -24.80 9.03
CA ALA A 55 -6.56 -23.83 9.22
C ALA A 55 -7.53 -23.79 8.03
N ARG A 56 -8.83 -23.65 8.33
CA ARG A 56 -9.90 -23.60 7.32
C ARG A 56 -10.63 -22.27 7.42
N LEU A 57 -10.50 -21.46 6.36
CA LEU A 57 -11.08 -20.12 6.31
C LEU A 57 -12.60 -20.10 6.14
N TRP A 58 -13.12 -20.80 5.13
CA TRP A 58 -14.54 -20.70 4.76
C TRP A 58 -15.55 -21.23 5.79
N PRO A 59 -15.24 -22.26 6.60
CA PRO A 59 -16.11 -22.64 7.71
C PRO A 59 -16.34 -21.51 8.72
N ILE A 60 -15.39 -20.60 8.91
CA ILE A 60 -15.50 -19.45 9.82
C ILE A 60 -16.63 -18.54 9.33
N PHE A 61 -16.52 -18.08 8.08
CA PHE A 61 -17.53 -17.21 7.48
C PHE A 61 -18.89 -17.87 7.33
N ARG A 62 -18.97 -19.20 7.18
CA ARG A 62 -20.26 -19.91 7.11
C ARG A 62 -20.95 -20.02 8.47
N LYS A 63 -20.19 -20.27 9.53
CA LYS A 63 -20.70 -20.41 10.90
C LYS A 63 -21.06 -19.08 11.55
N HIS A 64 -20.52 -17.97 11.05
CA HIS A 64 -20.93 -16.65 11.51
C HIS A 64 -22.41 -16.44 11.17
N GLU A 65 -23.29 -16.53 12.16
CA GLU A 65 -24.75 -16.44 12.01
C GLU A 65 -25.28 -15.00 12.01
N ALA A 66 -24.42 -13.99 12.17
CA ALA A 66 -24.86 -12.60 12.16
C ALA A 66 -25.50 -12.20 10.82
N ASP A 67 -26.44 -11.24 10.89
CA ASP A 67 -27.21 -10.62 9.79
C ASP A 67 -26.32 -9.88 8.74
N ASP A 68 -24.99 -10.08 8.78
CA ASP A 68 -23.96 -9.44 7.95
C ASP A 68 -24.16 -9.59 6.43
N ALA A 69 -24.96 -10.58 6.01
CA ALA A 69 -25.26 -10.88 4.62
C ALA A 69 -26.72 -10.67 4.23
N ASP A 70 -27.61 -10.45 5.19
CA ASP A 70 -29.05 -10.49 4.94
C ASP A 70 -29.52 -9.32 4.09
N TRP A 71 -28.73 -8.24 4.04
CA TRP A 71 -28.95 -7.09 3.17
C TRP A 71 -28.93 -7.43 1.66
N ILE A 72 -28.44 -8.61 1.25
CA ILE A 72 -28.54 -9.07 -0.14
C ILE A 72 -29.84 -9.81 -0.44
N GLU A 73 -30.58 -10.25 0.58
CA GLU A 73 -31.81 -11.02 0.43
C GLU A 73 -33.01 -10.07 0.39
N THR A 74 -33.19 -9.39 -0.75
CA THR A 74 -34.34 -8.52 -0.97
C THR A 74 -35.21 -9.12 -2.08
N GLU A 75 -36.53 -9.19 -1.85
CA GLU A 75 -37.49 -9.49 -2.93
C GLU A 75 -37.52 -8.33 -3.93
N ILE A 76 -36.64 -8.39 -4.93
CA ILE A 76 -36.60 -7.41 -6.01
C ILE A 76 -37.47 -7.94 -7.13
N ALA A 77 -38.69 -7.41 -7.23
CA ALA A 77 -39.48 -7.60 -8.44
C ALA A 77 -38.78 -6.85 -9.59
N PRO A 78 -38.39 -7.52 -10.69
CA PRO A 78 -37.73 -6.86 -11.80
C PRO A 78 -38.64 -5.75 -12.33
N ASN A 79 -38.13 -4.52 -12.38
CA ASN A 79 -38.91 -3.38 -12.83
C ASN A 79 -39.06 -3.43 -14.36
N LEU A 80 -40.05 -4.20 -14.84
CA LEU A 80 -40.31 -4.39 -16.27
C LEU A 80 -40.61 -3.07 -17.02
N SER A 81 -41.02 -2.01 -16.30
CA SER A 81 -41.28 -0.69 -16.89
C SER A 81 -40.01 0.03 -17.37
N GLN A 82 -38.81 -0.47 -17.03
CA GLN A 82 -37.55 0.09 -17.51
C GLN A 82 -37.25 -0.23 -18.98
N TRP A 83 -37.94 -1.21 -19.56
CA TRP A 83 -37.70 -1.67 -20.93
C TRP A 83 -38.76 -1.12 -21.89
N ILE A 84 -38.31 -0.51 -22.99
CA ILE A 84 -39.20 0.09 -24.01
C ILE A 84 -39.95 -0.99 -24.83
N ILE A 85 -39.35 -2.17 -25.00
CA ILE A 85 -39.90 -3.26 -25.83
C ILE A 85 -39.98 -4.55 -25.01
N GLU A 86 -38.90 -5.34 -25.02
CA GLU A 86 -38.77 -6.61 -24.31
C GLU A 86 -37.47 -6.57 -23.50
N PRO A 87 -37.43 -7.26 -22.35
CA PRO A 87 -36.20 -7.36 -21.56
C PRO A 87 -35.10 -8.06 -22.37
N PRO A 88 -33.84 -7.61 -22.28
CA PRO A 88 -32.71 -8.33 -22.87
C PRO A 88 -32.63 -9.78 -22.37
N PRO A 89 -31.94 -10.67 -23.10
CA PRO A 89 -31.75 -12.05 -22.65
C PRO A 89 -30.94 -12.10 -21.35
N ALA A 90 -31.06 -13.21 -20.62
CA ALA A 90 -30.25 -13.48 -19.44
C ALA A 90 -28.75 -13.38 -19.75
N TRP A 91 -28.00 -12.75 -18.85
CA TRP A 91 -26.57 -12.59 -19.01
C TRP A 91 -25.85 -13.94 -18.95
N THR A 92 -25.08 -14.25 -19.99
CA THR A 92 -24.30 -15.49 -20.12
C THR A 92 -23.01 -15.23 -20.89
N LEU A 93 -21.99 -16.05 -20.66
CA LEU A 93 -20.70 -15.96 -21.38
C LEU A 93 -20.31 -17.32 -21.97
N ASP A 94 -20.04 -17.36 -23.27
CA ASP A 94 -19.40 -18.52 -23.89
C ASP A 94 -17.87 -18.48 -23.75
N ASP A 95 -17.20 -19.59 -24.08
CA ASP A 95 -15.74 -19.71 -23.93
C ASP A 95 -14.96 -18.68 -24.77
N GLN A 96 -15.48 -18.31 -25.94
CA GLN A 96 -14.88 -17.28 -26.79
C GLN A 96 -14.96 -15.89 -26.14
N SER A 97 -16.13 -15.53 -25.61
CA SER A 97 -16.34 -14.29 -24.87
C SER A 97 -15.46 -14.21 -23.61
N ARG A 98 -15.31 -15.32 -22.87
CA ARG A 98 -14.39 -15.41 -21.72
C ARG A 98 -12.94 -15.17 -22.13
N ALA A 99 -12.50 -15.75 -23.25
CA ALA A 99 -11.14 -15.56 -23.76
C ALA A 99 -10.87 -14.09 -24.13
N VAL A 100 -11.83 -13.43 -24.79
CA VAL A 100 -11.74 -12.00 -25.14
C VAL A 100 -11.64 -11.11 -23.90
N ILE A 101 -12.47 -11.37 -22.88
CA ILE A 101 -12.45 -10.59 -21.64
C ILE A 101 -11.10 -10.76 -20.91
N ARG A 102 -10.55 -11.98 -20.85
CA ARG A 102 -9.25 -12.24 -20.20
C ARG A 102 -8.08 -11.63 -20.94
N ALA A 103 -8.11 -11.64 -22.27
CA ALA A 103 -7.02 -11.09 -23.08
C ALA A 103 -6.92 -9.56 -22.96
N GLY A 104 -8.01 -8.88 -22.58
CA GLY A 104 -8.01 -7.46 -22.21
C GLY A 104 -7.99 -6.51 -23.42
N PRO A 105 -7.84 -5.19 -23.18
CA PRO A 105 -7.82 -4.20 -24.26
C PRO A 105 -6.55 -4.28 -25.11
N GLY A 106 -6.64 -3.83 -26.38
CA GLY A 106 -5.47 -3.66 -27.26
C GLY A 106 -5.22 -4.77 -28.28
N GLN A 107 -6.08 -5.80 -28.31
CA GLN A 107 -6.07 -6.81 -29.38
C GLN A 107 -7.30 -6.67 -30.30
N THR A 108 -7.19 -7.14 -31.53
CA THR A 108 -8.30 -7.19 -32.47
C THR A 108 -9.07 -8.50 -32.30
N TYR A 109 -10.33 -8.41 -31.89
CA TYR A 109 -11.20 -9.57 -31.72
C TYR A 109 -12.27 -9.64 -32.82
N PRO A 110 -12.81 -10.83 -33.12
CA PRO A 110 -13.92 -10.97 -34.05
C PRO A 110 -15.10 -10.04 -33.69
N THR A 111 -15.60 -9.29 -34.67
CA THR A 111 -16.65 -8.27 -34.47
C THR A 111 -17.92 -8.85 -33.88
N GLU A 112 -18.25 -10.11 -34.20
CA GLU A 112 -19.42 -10.80 -33.65
C GLU A 112 -19.33 -10.99 -32.13
N ILE A 113 -18.17 -11.44 -31.63
CA ILE A 113 -17.94 -11.64 -30.19
C ILE A 113 -17.99 -10.29 -29.45
N ILE A 114 -17.37 -9.24 -30.02
CA ILE A 114 -17.42 -7.88 -29.45
C ILE A 114 -18.87 -7.38 -29.37
N ARG A 115 -19.64 -7.53 -30.46
CA ARG A 115 -21.04 -7.09 -30.50
C ARG A 115 -21.90 -7.84 -29.48
N ARG A 116 -21.67 -9.13 -29.29
CA ARG A 116 -22.37 -9.92 -28.27
C ARG A 116 -22.04 -9.44 -26.85
N LEU A 117 -20.75 -9.20 -26.56
CA LEU A 117 -20.33 -8.65 -25.27
C LEU A 117 -20.90 -7.24 -25.00
N GLN A 118 -20.98 -6.41 -26.04
CA GLN A 118 -21.58 -5.07 -25.97
C GLN A 118 -23.11 -5.12 -25.77
N ARG A 119 -23.79 -6.11 -26.35
CA ARG A 119 -25.23 -6.35 -26.11
C ARG A 119 -25.53 -6.85 -24.70
N GLY A 120 -24.57 -7.50 -24.04
CA GLY A 120 -24.71 -7.95 -22.66
C GLY A 120 -25.97 -8.77 -22.38
N GLY A 121 -26.50 -8.65 -21.17
CA GLY A 121 -27.72 -9.31 -20.74
C GLY A 121 -28.19 -8.85 -19.36
N ILE A 122 -29.34 -9.35 -18.93
CA ILE A 122 -29.91 -9.04 -17.61
C ILE A 122 -29.48 -10.05 -16.54
N LEU A 123 -29.33 -9.56 -15.32
CA LEU A 123 -29.21 -10.36 -14.11
C LEU A 123 -30.61 -10.65 -13.50
N PRO A 124 -30.72 -11.59 -12.55
CA PRO A 124 -32.01 -11.96 -11.95
C PRO A 124 -32.76 -10.81 -11.25
N ASP A 125 -32.03 -9.83 -10.71
CA ASP A 125 -32.58 -8.60 -10.10
C ASP A 125 -33.09 -7.58 -11.14
N GLY A 126 -32.94 -7.88 -12.44
CA GLY A 126 -33.35 -7.02 -13.54
C GLY A 126 -32.30 -5.98 -13.95
N SER A 127 -31.14 -5.92 -13.28
CA SER A 127 -30.04 -5.06 -13.69
C SER A 127 -29.35 -5.57 -14.95
N TYR A 128 -28.72 -4.64 -15.69
CA TYR A 128 -28.14 -4.89 -17.00
C TYR A 128 -26.62 -4.84 -16.97
N LEU A 129 -25.99 -5.92 -17.43
CA LEU A 129 -24.54 -6.08 -17.45
C LEU A 129 -24.05 -6.20 -18.89
N THR A 130 -23.12 -5.31 -19.25
CA THR A 130 -22.48 -5.28 -20.57
C THR A 130 -20.96 -5.23 -20.45
N TRP A 131 -20.25 -5.58 -21.52
CA TRP A 131 -18.80 -5.40 -21.61
C TRP A 131 -18.45 -4.61 -22.86
N GLN A 132 -17.71 -3.52 -22.68
CA GLN A 132 -17.32 -2.62 -23.76
C GLN A 132 -15.94 -2.04 -23.47
N SER A 133 -15.11 -1.93 -24.52
CA SER A 133 -13.82 -1.24 -24.47
C SER A 133 -12.88 -1.75 -23.38
N GLY A 134 -12.94 -3.04 -23.04
CA GLY A 134 -12.08 -3.66 -22.03
C GLY A 134 -12.61 -3.62 -20.60
N GLN A 135 -13.81 -3.09 -20.36
CA GLN A 135 -14.40 -2.97 -19.01
C GLN A 135 -15.87 -3.41 -19.01
N PHE A 136 -16.34 -3.88 -17.85
CA PHE A 136 -17.75 -4.13 -17.62
C PHE A 136 -18.49 -2.85 -17.25
N TYR A 137 -19.74 -2.74 -17.68
CA TYR A 137 -20.67 -1.70 -17.29
C TYR A 137 -21.93 -2.33 -16.71
N TYR A 138 -22.23 -1.97 -15.46
CA TYR A 138 -23.40 -2.38 -14.71
C TYR A 138 -24.40 -1.21 -14.65
N ASP A 139 -25.56 -1.34 -15.28
CA ASP A 139 -26.55 -0.26 -15.45
C ASP A 139 -25.91 1.05 -15.98
N GLY A 140 -24.95 0.92 -16.89
CA GLY A 140 -24.22 2.03 -17.49
C GLY A 140 -23.08 2.61 -16.63
N LYS A 141 -22.86 2.10 -15.41
CA LYS A 141 -21.71 2.46 -14.57
C LYS A 141 -20.55 1.50 -14.83
N PRO A 142 -19.32 1.97 -15.09
CA PRO A 142 -18.16 1.08 -15.13
C PRO A 142 -18.10 0.27 -13.84
N THR A 143 -17.77 -1.02 -13.84
CA THR A 143 -17.74 -1.82 -12.60
C THR A 143 -16.77 -2.99 -12.76
N LYS A 144 -15.97 -3.32 -11.74
CA LYS A 144 -15.13 -4.53 -11.74
C LYS A 144 -15.99 -5.73 -11.37
N ILE A 145 -16.10 -6.67 -12.29
CA ILE A 145 -16.96 -7.85 -12.12
C ILE A 145 -16.10 -9.12 -12.07
N PRO A 146 -16.22 -9.97 -11.03
CA PRO A 146 -15.62 -11.29 -11.00
C PRO A 146 -16.44 -12.25 -11.89
N PHE A 147 -16.41 -12.03 -13.21
CA PHE A 147 -17.36 -12.63 -14.16
C PHE A 147 -17.40 -14.17 -14.19
N ILE A 148 -16.31 -14.86 -13.86
CA ILE A 148 -16.29 -16.33 -13.76
C ILE A 148 -17.00 -16.79 -12.49
N SER A 149 -16.71 -16.14 -11.37
CA SER A 149 -17.35 -16.45 -10.10
C SER A 149 -18.83 -16.06 -10.13
N LEU A 150 -19.16 -14.93 -10.76
CA LEU A 150 -20.53 -14.47 -10.98
C LEU A 150 -21.35 -15.49 -11.77
N GLU A 151 -20.86 -15.95 -12.92
CA GLU A 151 -21.57 -16.95 -13.75
C GLU A 151 -21.92 -18.21 -12.96
N LYS A 152 -20.98 -18.69 -12.12
CA LYS A 152 -21.22 -19.87 -11.28
C LYS A 152 -22.17 -19.61 -10.12
N ALA A 153 -22.12 -18.41 -9.54
CA ALA A 153 -23.03 -18.02 -8.48
C ALA A 153 -24.46 -17.84 -9.01
N LEU A 154 -24.61 -17.29 -10.22
CA LEU A 154 -25.90 -17.20 -10.94
C LEU A 154 -26.50 -18.56 -11.28
N ALA A 155 -25.68 -19.61 -11.42
CA ALA A 155 -26.15 -20.98 -11.66
C ALA A 155 -26.70 -21.67 -10.40
N GLN A 156 -26.67 -21.02 -9.23
CA GLN A 156 -27.21 -21.56 -7.98
C GLN A 156 -28.74 -21.38 -7.91
N ARG A 157 -29.40 -22.19 -7.07
CA ARG A 157 -30.87 -22.26 -7.00
C ARG A 157 -31.55 -21.00 -6.49
N ASP A 158 -30.91 -20.27 -5.57
CA ASP A 158 -31.46 -19.08 -4.92
C ASP A 158 -30.88 -17.78 -5.49
N ALA A 159 -30.32 -17.82 -6.71
CA ALA A 159 -29.72 -16.66 -7.36
C ALA A 159 -30.73 -15.54 -7.67
N ASP A 160 -32.01 -15.87 -7.77
CA ASP A 160 -33.13 -14.95 -8.00
C ASP A 160 -33.50 -14.10 -6.79
N LYS A 161 -33.10 -14.53 -5.58
CA LYS A 161 -33.40 -13.82 -4.32
C LYS A 161 -32.33 -12.81 -3.92
N ILE A 162 -31.30 -12.64 -4.74
CA ILE A 162 -30.12 -11.85 -4.43
C ILE A 162 -30.19 -10.49 -5.12
N ASP A 163 -29.97 -9.43 -4.34
CA ASP A 163 -29.70 -8.08 -4.83
C ASP A 163 -28.29 -8.02 -5.44
N TRP A 164 -28.17 -8.44 -6.70
CA TRP A 164 -26.90 -8.45 -7.42
C TRP A 164 -26.34 -7.04 -7.60
N LYS A 165 -27.21 -6.04 -7.73
CA LYS A 165 -26.80 -4.64 -7.82
C LYS A 165 -26.05 -4.18 -6.59
N LYS A 166 -26.63 -4.29 -5.39
CA LYS A 166 -25.93 -3.86 -4.17
C LYS A 166 -24.68 -4.71 -3.93
N LEU A 167 -24.76 -6.03 -4.17
CA LEU A 167 -23.63 -6.93 -3.97
C LEU A 167 -22.44 -6.62 -4.89
N LEU A 168 -22.67 -6.50 -6.20
CA LEU A 168 -21.60 -6.26 -7.17
C LEU A 168 -21.00 -4.85 -7.04
N LEU A 169 -21.81 -3.83 -6.74
CA LEU A 169 -21.30 -2.49 -6.44
C LEU A 169 -20.46 -2.49 -5.15
N SER A 170 -20.88 -3.21 -4.11
CA SER A 170 -20.08 -3.34 -2.88
C SER A 170 -18.78 -4.12 -3.10
N ILE A 171 -18.78 -5.16 -3.93
CA ILE A 171 -17.54 -5.88 -4.35
C ILE A 171 -16.61 -4.94 -5.14
N ASP A 172 -17.15 -4.15 -6.05
CA ASP A 172 -16.37 -3.20 -6.84
C ASP A 172 -15.74 -2.12 -5.94
N LEU A 173 -16.49 -1.63 -4.95
CA LEU A 173 -15.97 -0.73 -3.93
C LEU A 173 -14.87 -1.40 -3.09
N ALA A 174 -15.10 -2.61 -2.57
CA ALA A 174 -14.13 -3.33 -1.74
C ALA A 174 -12.86 -3.77 -2.49
N THR A 175 -12.90 -3.82 -3.82
CA THR A 175 -11.75 -4.10 -4.69
C THR A 175 -11.14 -2.82 -5.28
N SER A 176 -11.63 -1.64 -4.87
CA SER A 176 -11.04 -0.36 -5.21
C SER A 176 -9.73 -0.15 -4.46
N GLU A 177 -8.76 0.43 -5.14
CA GLU A 177 -7.45 0.70 -4.57
C GLU A 177 -7.16 2.18 -4.64
N PHE A 178 -6.76 2.74 -3.51
CA PHE A 178 -6.30 4.10 -3.39
C PHE A 178 -4.93 4.08 -2.69
N ASP A 179 -3.86 4.27 -3.47
CA ASP A 179 -2.50 4.26 -2.96
C ASP A 179 -2.29 5.47 -2.01
N PRO A 180 -2.08 5.25 -0.70
CA PRO A 180 -1.91 6.33 0.26
C PRO A 180 -0.61 7.13 0.01
N ASN A 181 0.36 6.57 -0.74
CA ASN A 181 1.58 7.28 -1.10
C ASN A 181 1.35 8.36 -2.18
N MET A 182 0.27 8.26 -2.96
CA MET A 182 -0.09 9.29 -3.95
C MET A 182 -0.52 10.61 -3.29
N MET A 183 -1.03 10.58 -2.06
CA MET A 183 -1.43 11.79 -1.33
C MET A 183 -0.25 12.72 -1.01
N ASN A 184 0.95 12.14 -0.84
CA ASN A 184 2.18 12.85 -0.51
C ASN A 184 2.95 13.35 -1.75
N ALA A 185 2.50 13.02 -2.96
CA ALA A 185 3.26 13.27 -4.19
C ALA A 185 3.30 14.76 -4.60
N GLY A 186 2.38 15.60 -4.12
CA GLY A 186 2.36 17.06 -4.35
C GLY A 186 2.45 17.50 -5.82
N ARG A 187 2.49 18.82 -6.05
CA ARG A 187 2.62 19.45 -7.40
C ARG A 187 3.93 19.14 -8.13
N HIS A 188 4.86 18.42 -7.50
CA HIS A 188 6.22 18.17 -7.99
C HIS A 188 6.51 16.70 -8.33
N GLY A 189 5.48 15.89 -8.62
CA GLY A 189 5.60 14.65 -9.40
C GLY A 189 6.51 13.56 -8.82
N ASN A 190 6.98 13.72 -7.58
CA ASN A 190 7.90 12.77 -6.98
C ASN A 190 7.09 11.72 -6.21
N LEU A 191 6.64 10.70 -6.93
CA LEU A 191 6.17 9.38 -6.42
C LEU A 191 7.20 8.66 -5.51
N ARG A 192 8.28 9.33 -5.11
CA ARG A 192 9.51 8.76 -4.53
C ARG A 192 9.50 8.74 -3.00
N LEU A 193 8.40 9.14 -2.38
CA LEU A 193 8.21 9.11 -0.93
C LEU A 193 7.17 8.04 -0.57
N SER A 194 7.46 6.78 -0.89
CA SER A 194 6.71 5.67 -0.29
C SER A 194 6.97 5.71 1.22
N ARG A 195 5.93 6.03 2.00
CA ARG A 195 5.88 5.94 3.46
C ARG A 195 5.20 4.65 3.88
N TYR A 196 4.22 4.23 3.09
CA TYR A 196 3.42 3.05 3.31
C TYR A 196 3.83 1.94 2.35
N GLY A 197 3.59 0.70 2.76
CA GLY A 197 3.79 -0.47 1.92
C GLY A 197 2.84 -0.54 0.72
N ARG A 198 3.13 -1.41 -0.24
CA ARG A 198 2.32 -1.59 -1.48
C ARG A 198 1.01 -2.35 -1.31
N GLU A 199 0.83 -3.02 -0.18
CA GLU A 199 -0.30 -3.90 0.16
C GLU A 199 -1.35 -3.18 0.99
N VAL A 200 -1.17 -1.89 1.23
CA VAL A 200 -2.14 -1.04 1.91
C VAL A 200 -2.85 -0.13 0.90
N THR A 201 -4.05 0.28 1.27
CA THR A 201 -4.90 1.20 0.52
C THR A 201 -5.59 2.14 1.51
N MET A 202 -6.02 3.31 1.05
CA MET A 202 -7.05 4.03 1.81
C MET A 202 -8.37 3.25 1.73
N HIS A 203 -9.12 3.27 2.82
CA HIS A 203 -10.38 2.58 2.95
C HIS A 203 -11.38 3.12 1.91
N PRO A 204 -12.00 2.26 1.07
CA PRO A 204 -12.86 2.71 -0.04
C PRO A 204 -14.04 3.60 0.35
N PHE A 205 -14.55 3.48 1.59
CA PHE A 205 -15.60 4.35 2.13
C PHE A 205 -15.30 5.84 1.97
N ILE A 206 -14.02 6.24 1.91
CA ILE A 206 -13.62 7.64 1.75
C ILE A 206 -14.21 8.30 0.50
N CYS A 207 -14.57 7.51 -0.52
CA CYS A 207 -15.21 8.00 -1.74
C CYS A 207 -16.71 8.32 -1.55
N LEU A 208 -17.32 7.82 -0.47
CA LEU A 208 -18.74 7.98 -0.14
C LEU A 208 -18.99 8.90 1.05
N ALA A 209 -17.93 9.27 1.79
CA ALA A 209 -18.01 10.23 2.88
C ALA A 209 -18.38 11.63 2.35
N ASP A 210 -19.27 12.33 3.06
CA ASP A 210 -19.71 13.68 2.69
C ASP A 210 -18.54 14.68 2.70
N ILE A 211 -18.61 15.75 1.91
CA ILE A 211 -17.49 16.73 1.77
C ILE A 211 -17.28 17.51 3.09
N ASP A 212 -18.35 17.78 3.84
CA ASP A 212 -18.37 18.61 5.05
C ASP A 212 -17.74 17.89 6.27
N VAL A 213 -17.69 16.57 6.21
CA VAL A 213 -16.97 15.68 7.12
C VAL A 213 -15.43 15.90 7.03
N ILE A 214 -14.95 16.49 5.93
CA ILE A 214 -13.53 16.68 5.61
C ILE A 214 -13.28 18.16 5.22
N GLU A 215 -14.13 19.09 5.68
CA GLU A 215 -14.07 20.50 5.28
C GLU A 215 -12.79 21.21 5.74
N ASN A 216 -12.18 20.74 6.83
CA ASN A 216 -10.87 21.23 7.29
C ASN A 216 -9.68 20.70 6.48
N GLN A 217 -9.91 19.87 5.44
CA GLN A 217 -8.85 19.34 4.60
C GLN A 217 -9.13 19.54 3.09
N ARG A 218 -9.42 20.78 2.64
CA ARG A 218 -9.42 21.12 1.19
C ARG A 218 -8.16 20.68 0.45
N ALA A 219 -7.01 20.63 1.14
CA ALA A 219 -5.76 20.10 0.60
C ALA A 219 -5.85 18.57 0.36
N PHE A 220 -6.46 17.82 1.27
CA PHE A 220 -6.70 16.39 1.14
C PHE A 220 -7.61 16.06 -0.03
N TRP A 221 -8.75 16.75 -0.19
CA TRP A 221 -9.62 16.56 -1.36
C TRP A 221 -8.98 16.99 -2.67
N ARG A 222 -8.16 18.05 -2.68
CA ARG A 222 -7.35 18.41 -3.85
C ARG A 222 -6.33 17.33 -4.19
N SER A 223 -5.68 16.75 -3.18
CA SER A 223 -4.74 15.63 -3.35
C SER A 223 -5.45 14.35 -3.77
N LEU A 224 -6.64 14.05 -3.24
CA LEU A 224 -7.50 12.96 -3.66
C LEU A 224 -7.91 13.18 -5.11
N SER A 225 -8.51 14.32 -5.44
CA SER A 225 -8.88 14.69 -6.82
C SER A 225 -7.71 14.67 -7.81
N PHE A 226 -6.50 14.98 -7.35
CA PHE A 226 -5.28 14.91 -8.16
C PHE A 226 -4.81 13.46 -8.32
N ALA A 227 -4.78 12.66 -7.24
CA ALA A 227 -4.51 11.23 -7.27
C ALA A 227 -5.52 10.49 -8.15
N ASN A 228 -6.78 10.91 -8.17
CA ASN A 228 -7.86 10.38 -9.02
C ASN A 228 -7.54 10.51 -10.52
N ARG A 229 -6.77 11.53 -10.93
CA ARG A 229 -6.33 11.67 -12.33
C ARG A 229 -5.31 10.62 -12.74
N PHE A 230 -4.56 10.08 -11.77
CA PHE A 230 -3.50 9.10 -12.00
C PHE A 230 -3.89 7.68 -11.56
N ASN A 231 -4.93 7.54 -10.73
CA ASN A 231 -5.38 6.27 -10.21
C ASN A 231 -6.59 5.74 -10.99
N ARG A 232 -6.31 4.88 -11.98
CA ARG A 232 -7.33 4.22 -12.83
C ARG A 232 -8.16 3.18 -12.07
N ASN A 233 -7.78 2.81 -10.85
CA ASN A 233 -8.39 1.72 -10.09
C ASN A 233 -9.44 2.17 -9.07
N MET A 234 -9.77 3.46 -9.04
CA MET A 234 -10.70 4.04 -8.08
C MET A 234 -12.09 4.27 -8.69
N ASN A 235 -13.11 3.72 -8.03
CA ASN A 235 -14.48 3.67 -8.53
C ASN A 235 -15.33 4.84 -7.98
N LEU A 236 -15.41 5.94 -8.72
CA LEU A 236 -16.18 7.15 -8.33
C LEU A 236 -17.64 7.16 -8.81
N HIS A 237 -18.07 6.14 -9.54
CA HIS A 237 -19.43 6.10 -10.11
C HIS A 237 -20.47 5.53 -9.13
N ILE A 238 -20.03 4.92 -8.02
CA ILE A 238 -20.90 4.41 -6.97
C ILE A 238 -21.36 5.60 -6.13
N ARG A 239 -22.67 5.78 -6.00
CA ARG A 239 -23.26 6.84 -5.18
C ARG A 239 -23.64 6.28 -3.82
N LYS A 240 -23.72 7.15 -2.80
CA LYS A 240 -24.21 6.81 -1.47
C LYS A 240 -25.55 6.08 -1.50
N SER A 241 -26.50 6.59 -2.30
CA SER A 241 -27.83 5.98 -2.50
C SER A 241 -27.81 4.57 -3.10
N ASP A 242 -26.70 4.14 -3.72
CA ASP A 242 -26.60 2.78 -4.26
C ASP A 242 -26.32 1.74 -3.18
N VAL A 243 -25.82 2.15 -2.01
CA VAL A 243 -25.29 1.27 -0.95
C VAL A 243 -25.71 1.66 0.47
N GLU A 244 -26.51 2.71 0.64
CA GLU A 244 -26.84 3.25 1.96
C GLU A 244 -27.60 2.27 2.88
N ASP A 245 -28.37 1.35 2.29
CA ASP A 245 -29.10 0.32 3.02
C ASP A 245 -28.25 -0.90 3.40
N THR A 246 -26.98 -0.95 2.98
CA THR A 246 -26.12 -2.10 3.28
C THR A 246 -25.65 -2.07 4.73
N GLU A 247 -25.50 -3.24 5.34
CA GLU A 247 -25.08 -3.39 6.73
C GLU A 247 -23.75 -2.65 7.01
N TRP A 248 -22.75 -2.84 6.15
CA TRP A 248 -21.46 -2.17 6.32
C TRP A 248 -21.56 -0.64 6.24
N PHE A 249 -22.44 -0.09 5.41
CA PHE A 249 -22.64 1.35 5.30
C PHE A 249 -23.34 1.91 6.53
N GLN A 250 -24.35 1.18 7.03
CA GLN A 250 -25.05 1.55 8.25
C GLN A 250 -24.13 1.62 9.47
N ARG A 251 -23.12 0.75 9.57
CA ARG A 251 -22.10 0.80 10.64
C ARG A 251 -21.33 2.13 10.68
N TRP A 252 -21.00 2.68 9.51
CA TRP A 252 -20.38 4.01 9.43
C TRP A 252 -21.29 5.12 9.95
N ASN A 253 -22.61 4.97 9.81
CA ASN A 253 -23.58 5.94 10.32
C ASN A 253 -23.88 5.74 11.82
N ALA A 254 -23.98 4.49 12.28
CA ALA A 254 -24.37 4.12 13.64
C ALA A 254 -23.29 4.47 14.68
N GLU A 255 -22.01 4.30 14.34
CA GLU A 255 -20.90 4.58 15.25
C GLU A 255 -20.58 6.09 15.41
N ASN A 256 -21.44 7.01 14.92
CA ASN A 256 -21.19 8.45 14.98
C ASN A 256 -19.82 8.85 14.38
N PHE A 257 -19.34 8.10 13.37
CA PHE A 257 -18.20 8.56 12.58
C PHE A 257 -18.56 9.92 11.97
N GLY A 258 -19.76 10.07 11.40
CA GLY A 258 -20.27 11.31 10.79
C GLY A 258 -20.22 12.56 11.69
N SER A 259 -20.49 12.43 12.99
CA SER A 259 -20.55 13.56 13.93
C SER A 259 -19.21 13.86 14.63
N SER A 260 -18.29 12.89 14.68
CA SER A 260 -16.92 13.07 15.18
C SER A 260 -15.88 13.42 14.10
N LEU A 261 -16.24 13.33 12.82
CA LEU A 261 -15.35 13.66 11.71
C LEU A 261 -15.03 15.16 11.57
N HIS A 262 -15.78 16.03 12.26
CA HIS A 262 -15.55 17.48 12.26
C HIS A 262 -14.27 17.91 13.00
N ASP A 263 -13.72 17.06 13.87
CA ASP A 263 -12.51 17.39 14.64
C ASP A 263 -11.55 16.20 14.67
N THR A 264 -10.31 16.42 14.23
CA THR A 264 -9.07 15.67 14.57
C THR A 264 -8.66 14.37 13.86
N ARG A 265 -9.48 13.70 13.03
CA ARG A 265 -9.02 12.43 12.40
C ARG A 265 -7.94 12.63 11.35
N GLN A 266 -6.83 11.90 11.49
CA GLN A 266 -5.72 11.93 10.54
C GLN A 266 -6.01 11.01 9.34
N PRO A 267 -5.62 11.38 8.10
CA PRO A 267 -5.70 10.50 6.92
C PRO A 267 -5.23 9.06 7.16
N GLU A 268 -4.23 8.89 8.01
CA GLU A 268 -3.65 7.62 8.44
C GLU A 268 -4.66 6.63 9.03
N GLU A 269 -5.76 7.10 9.64
CA GLU A 269 -6.78 6.26 10.25
C GLU A 269 -7.60 5.47 9.22
N PHE A 270 -7.64 5.95 7.97
CA PHE A 270 -8.30 5.28 6.86
C PHE A 270 -7.37 4.32 6.13
N ILE A 271 -6.10 4.19 6.52
CA ILE A 271 -5.19 3.25 5.88
C ILE A 271 -5.54 1.84 6.35
N VAL A 272 -5.89 0.97 5.41
CA VAL A 272 -6.22 -0.42 5.66
C VAL A 272 -5.41 -1.34 4.76
N THR A 273 -5.30 -2.59 5.18
CA THR A 273 -4.75 -3.64 4.33
C THR A 273 -5.66 -3.85 3.13
N ARG A 274 -5.08 -4.07 1.94
CA ARG A 274 -5.84 -4.44 0.76
C ARG A 274 -6.46 -5.83 0.96
N THR A 275 -7.78 -5.88 1.06
CA THR A 275 -8.50 -7.10 1.41
C THR A 275 -8.90 -7.94 0.20
N LEU A 276 -9.62 -7.36 -0.76
CA LEU A 276 -10.15 -8.09 -1.92
C LEU A 276 -9.44 -7.72 -3.22
N ILE A 277 -9.38 -8.68 -4.15
CA ILE A 277 -8.86 -8.48 -5.50
C ILE A 277 -9.63 -9.36 -6.50
N ILE A 278 -9.87 -8.83 -7.70
CA ILE A 278 -10.36 -9.60 -8.83
C ILE A 278 -9.19 -9.90 -9.76
N VAL A 279 -8.94 -11.18 -10.03
CA VAL A 279 -7.89 -11.64 -10.95
C VAL A 279 -8.49 -12.68 -11.89
N ASP A 280 -8.26 -12.51 -13.19
CA ASP A 280 -8.75 -13.42 -14.24
C ASP A 280 -10.26 -13.72 -14.13
N GLY A 281 -11.06 -12.75 -13.67
CA GLY A 281 -12.51 -12.90 -13.49
C GLY A 281 -12.95 -13.66 -12.26
N LYS A 282 -12.06 -13.95 -11.30
CA LYS A 282 -12.39 -14.57 -10.01
C LYS A 282 -12.12 -13.61 -8.86
N LEU A 283 -12.91 -13.74 -7.80
CA LEU A 283 -12.75 -12.96 -6.58
C LEU A 283 -11.81 -13.67 -5.60
N PHE A 284 -10.84 -12.96 -5.04
CA PHE A 284 -9.87 -13.47 -4.09
C PHE A 284 -9.77 -12.60 -2.84
N LEU A 285 -9.54 -13.26 -1.70
CA LEU A 285 -9.18 -12.64 -0.43
C LEU A 285 -7.66 -12.69 -0.27
N ARG A 286 -7.07 -11.55 0.09
CA ARG A 286 -5.65 -11.41 0.39
C ARG A 286 -5.40 -11.92 1.80
N MET A 287 -4.50 -12.88 1.93
CA MET A 287 -4.13 -13.48 3.22
C MET A 287 -2.62 -13.53 3.33
N ARG A 288 -2.10 -13.20 4.51
CA ARG A 288 -0.67 -13.24 4.82
C ARG A 288 -0.21 -14.67 5.10
N ARG A 289 1.01 -14.98 4.67
CA ARG A 289 1.75 -16.21 4.95
C ARG A 289 3.21 -15.81 5.17
N GLY A 290 3.61 -15.65 6.42
CA GLY A 290 4.88 -15.03 6.80
C GLY A 290 5.05 -13.63 6.24
N ALA A 291 6.17 -13.36 5.56
CA ALA A 291 6.43 -12.06 4.94
C ALA A 291 5.67 -11.81 3.62
N ARG A 292 4.93 -12.80 3.11
CA ARG A 292 4.30 -12.72 1.77
C ARG A 292 2.78 -12.69 1.85
N TRP A 293 2.18 -12.04 0.86
CA TRP A 293 0.73 -12.01 0.67
C TRP A 293 0.28 -12.97 -0.41
N SER A 294 -0.51 -13.95 -0.01
CA SER A 294 -1.16 -14.92 -0.89
C SER A 294 -2.57 -14.47 -1.31
N ARG A 295 -3.14 -15.15 -2.29
CA ARG A 295 -4.51 -14.93 -2.76
C ARG A 295 -5.28 -16.23 -2.55
N ILE A 296 -6.41 -16.16 -1.87
CA ILE A 296 -7.28 -17.33 -1.64
C ILE A 296 -8.59 -17.10 -2.39
N PRO A 297 -8.97 -17.98 -3.33
CA PRO A 297 -10.20 -17.79 -4.11
C PRO A 297 -11.40 -17.89 -3.19
N LEU A 298 -12.31 -16.92 -3.28
CA LEU A 298 -13.60 -17.02 -2.59
C LEU A 298 -14.41 -18.17 -3.19
N PRO A 299 -15.17 -18.92 -2.39
CA PRO A 299 -16.17 -19.85 -2.89
C PRO A 299 -17.15 -19.07 -3.77
N ASP A 300 -17.73 -19.71 -4.77
CA ASP A 300 -18.69 -19.07 -5.69
C ASP A 300 -20.07 -18.88 -5.01
N ASP A 301 -20.12 -18.40 -3.77
CA ASP A 301 -21.28 -18.30 -2.87
C ASP A 301 -21.54 -16.82 -2.51
N PRO A 302 -22.65 -16.23 -2.98
CA PRO A 302 -22.98 -14.82 -2.74
C PRO A 302 -23.09 -14.42 -1.27
N LYS A 303 -23.54 -15.32 -0.38
CA LYS A 303 -23.62 -15.03 1.06
C LYS A 303 -22.22 -14.87 1.64
N ILE A 304 -21.28 -15.72 1.23
CA ILE A 304 -19.89 -15.59 1.64
C ILE A 304 -19.28 -14.29 1.09
N TRP A 305 -19.60 -13.92 -0.16
CA TRP A 305 -19.14 -12.64 -0.72
C TRP A 305 -19.66 -11.46 0.10
N ALA A 306 -20.95 -11.46 0.41
CA ALA A 306 -21.59 -10.41 1.21
C ALA A 306 -20.93 -10.29 2.59
N ARG A 307 -20.74 -11.38 3.34
CA ARG A 307 -20.06 -11.34 4.65
C ARG A 307 -18.65 -10.78 4.58
N VAL A 308 -17.84 -11.28 3.64
CA VAL A 308 -16.45 -10.82 3.49
C VAL A 308 -16.40 -9.35 3.09
N VAL A 309 -17.30 -8.91 2.20
CA VAL A 309 -17.41 -7.51 1.79
C VAL A 309 -17.88 -6.64 2.95
N THR A 310 -18.87 -7.10 3.73
CA THR A 310 -19.36 -6.40 4.92
C THR A 310 -18.23 -6.17 5.91
N TRP A 311 -17.45 -7.21 6.22
CA TRP A 311 -16.30 -7.11 7.12
C TRP A 311 -15.20 -6.21 6.53
N ALA A 312 -14.93 -6.31 5.23
CA ALA A 312 -13.90 -5.53 4.55
C ALA A 312 -14.21 -4.02 4.49
N LEU A 313 -15.48 -3.66 4.32
CA LEU A 313 -15.96 -2.28 4.20
C LEU A 313 -16.45 -1.68 5.52
N SER A 314 -16.55 -2.48 6.58
CA SER A 314 -16.84 -1.98 7.92
C SER A 314 -15.74 -1.02 8.40
N PRO A 315 -16.06 -0.08 9.31
CA PRO A 315 -15.09 0.83 9.87
C PRO A 315 -13.84 0.11 10.43
N PRO A 316 -12.61 0.67 10.28
CA PRO A 316 -11.39 0.01 10.77
C PRO A 316 -11.38 -0.30 12.27
N SER A 317 -12.16 0.42 13.07
CA SER A 317 -12.33 0.19 14.51
C SER A 317 -13.48 -0.77 14.86
N HIS A 318 -14.34 -1.12 13.91
CA HIS A 318 -15.42 -2.08 14.13
C HIS A 318 -14.86 -3.49 14.29
N ALA A 319 -15.47 -4.29 15.18
CA ALA A 319 -15.03 -5.65 15.51
C ALA A 319 -14.84 -6.53 14.28
N ASP A 320 -15.79 -6.55 13.35
CA ASP A 320 -15.68 -7.37 12.13
C ASP A 320 -14.50 -7.02 11.22
N HIS A 321 -14.14 -5.73 11.12
CA HIS A 321 -12.97 -5.33 10.35
C HIS A 321 -11.69 -5.80 11.06
N LEU A 322 -11.63 -5.65 12.38
CA LEU A 322 -10.53 -6.16 13.21
C LEU A 322 -10.41 -7.68 13.11
N ASN A 323 -11.53 -8.41 13.17
CA ASN A 323 -11.59 -9.86 13.03
C ASN A 323 -11.07 -10.29 11.67
N LEU A 324 -11.51 -9.64 10.58
CA LEU A 324 -10.99 -9.92 9.24
C LEU A 324 -9.48 -9.72 9.19
N ARG A 325 -8.99 -8.61 9.74
CA ARG A 325 -7.57 -8.27 9.77
C ARG A 325 -6.79 -9.30 10.58
N CYS A 326 -7.26 -9.71 11.75
CA CYS A 326 -6.64 -10.76 12.55
C CYS A 326 -6.57 -12.09 11.79
N LEU A 327 -7.65 -12.50 11.12
CA LEU A 327 -7.65 -13.70 10.26
C LEU A 327 -6.65 -13.57 9.12
N GLN A 328 -6.59 -12.42 8.45
CA GLN A 328 -5.67 -12.16 7.34
C GLN A 328 -4.20 -12.31 7.75
N TYR A 329 -3.85 -11.89 8.96
CA TYR A 329 -2.46 -11.90 9.44
C TYR A 329 -2.08 -13.21 10.12
N GLY A 330 -3.02 -13.84 10.82
CA GLY A 330 -2.72 -14.96 11.72
C GLY A 330 -3.12 -16.34 11.22
N LEU A 331 -4.20 -16.46 10.44
CA LEU A 331 -4.84 -17.78 10.26
C LEU A 331 -3.90 -18.84 9.66
N PHE A 332 -3.08 -18.46 8.69
CA PHE A 332 -2.14 -19.37 8.01
C PHE A 332 -0.70 -19.23 8.50
N THR A 333 -0.48 -18.48 9.58
CA THR A 333 0.80 -18.09 10.15
C THR A 333 1.05 -18.96 11.38
N LYS A 334 2.23 -19.56 11.55
CA LYS A 334 2.54 -20.40 12.73
C LYS A 334 2.82 -19.50 13.96
N THR A 335 2.86 -20.05 15.16
CA THR A 335 3.25 -19.32 16.38
C THR A 335 4.50 -19.92 17.03
N PRO A 336 5.38 -19.11 17.64
CA PRO A 336 5.51 -17.66 17.47
C PRO A 336 6.11 -17.35 16.10
N GLU A 337 5.49 -16.45 15.34
CA GLU A 337 6.03 -15.99 14.05
C GLU A 337 6.27 -14.49 14.13
N PHE A 338 7.48 -14.09 13.76
CA PHE A 338 7.81 -12.68 13.60
C PHE A 338 7.23 -12.17 12.28
N ALA A 339 7.07 -10.86 12.14
CA ALA A 339 6.59 -10.29 10.89
C ALA A 339 7.49 -10.62 9.69
N LEU A 340 8.77 -10.93 9.94
CA LEU A 340 9.76 -11.33 8.96
C LEU A 340 10.05 -12.83 9.05
N ASP A 341 10.31 -13.46 7.91
CA ASP A 341 10.83 -14.82 7.86
C ASP A 341 12.28 -14.90 8.38
N GLU A 342 12.79 -16.11 8.52
CA GLU A 342 14.10 -16.37 9.12
C GLU A 342 15.26 -15.74 8.34
N ASP A 343 15.20 -15.76 7.00
CA ASP A 343 16.20 -15.13 6.13
C ASP A 343 16.21 -13.61 6.31
N ASN A 344 15.02 -12.97 6.31
CA ASN A 344 14.91 -11.54 6.54
C ASN A 344 15.33 -11.16 7.98
N CYS A 345 15.05 -12.00 8.98
CA CYS A 345 15.54 -11.81 10.33
C CYS A 345 17.08 -11.82 10.37
N ARG A 346 17.73 -12.80 9.72
CA ARG A 346 19.19 -12.86 9.59
C ARG A 346 19.75 -11.59 8.95
N GLY A 347 19.16 -11.13 7.85
CA GLY A 347 19.63 -9.91 7.18
C GLY A 347 19.42 -8.64 8.01
N VAL A 348 18.34 -8.56 8.79
CA VAL A 348 18.15 -7.48 9.76
C VAL A 348 19.22 -7.51 10.85
N HIS A 349 19.57 -8.69 11.36
CA HIS A 349 20.63 -8.84 12.36
C HIS A 349 22.02 -8.54 11.78
N PHE A 350 22.30 -8.89 10.53
CA PHE A 350 23.53 -8.55 9.85
C PHE A 350 23.68 -7.03 9.71
N LEU A 351 22.65 -6.36 9.18
CA LEU A 351 22.63 -4.89 9.10
C LEU A 351 22.79 -4.24 10.47
N ARG A 352 22.11 -4.77 11.50
CA ARG A 352 22.25 -4.30 12.88
C ARG A 352 23.69 -4.38 13.37
N GLY A 353 24.35 -5.52 13.16
CA GLY A 353 25.74 -5.70 13.57
C GLY A 353 26.68 -4.67 12.95
N ILE A 354 26.46 -4.31 11.67
CA ILE A 354 27.25 -3.26 11.00
C ILE A 354 27.00 -1.90 11.63
N ILE A 355 25.74 -1.55 11.88
CA ILE A 355 25.35 -0.24 12.43
C ILE A 355 25.89 -0.07 13.85
N GLU A 356 25.74 -1.09 14.70
CA GLU A 356 26.17 -1.03 16.10
C GLU A 356 27.70 -1.06 16.28
N GLN A 357 28.45 -1.48 15.25
CA GLN A 357 29.93 -1.52 15.28
C GLN A 357 30.59 -0.27 14.66
N ASN A 358 29.83 0.64 14.06
CA ASN A 358 30.38 1.78 13.32
C ASN A 358 29.72 3.11 13.74
N ASP A 359 30.47 3.96 14.43
CA ASP A 359 30.01 5.29 14.89
C ASP A 359 29.69 6.27 13.75
N ARG A 360 30.11 5.95 12.52
CA ARG A 360 29.85 6.71 11.28
C ARG A 360 28.46 6.46 10.69
N ILE A 361 27.61 5.71 11.38
CA ILE A 361 26.29 5.32 10.91
C ILE A 361 25.22 5.77 11.90
N GLU A 362 24.20 6.46 11.41
CA GLU A 362 23.06 6.91 12.21
C GLU A 362 21.74 6.51 11.56
N ILE A 363 20.77 6.07 12.36
CA ILE A 363 19.41 5.75 11.88
C ILE A 363 18.46 6.88 12.24
N ASP A 364 17.83 7.47 11.21
CA ASP A 364 16.65 8.33 11.35
C ASP A 364 15.40 7.46 11.25
N ARG A 365 14.83 7.14 12.43
CA ARG A 365 13.64 6.30 12.55
C ARG A 365 12.42 6.95 11.89
N ASP A 366 12.25 8.26 12.07
CA ASP A 366 11.05 8.99 11.64
C ASP A 366 10.95 9.08 10.12
N ARG A 367 12.10 9.26 9.45
CA ARG A 367 12.16 9.36 7.99
C ARG A 367 12.49 8.05 7.31
N SER A 368 12.71 6.98 8.07
CA SER A 368 13.10 5.65 7.59
C SER A 368 14.36 5.73 6.72
N ARG A 369 15.43 6.31 7.26
CA ARG A 369 16.71 6.54 6.56
C ARG A 369 17.90 6.10 7.39
N ILE A 370 18.95 5.69 6.69
CA ILE A 370 20.27 5.42 7.26
C ILE A 370 21.22 6.49 6.74
N PHE A 371 21.86 7.22 7.64
CA PHE A 371 22.96 8.12 7.34
C PHE A 371 24.27 7.36 7.45
N VAL A 372 25.13 7.51 6.46
CA VAL A 372 26.45 6.85 6.41
C VAL A 372 27.49 7.87 6.06
N GLU A 373 28.44 8.12 6.95
CA GLU A 373 29.61 8.95 6.65
C GLU A 373 30.70 8.09 6.00
N GLY A 374 30.98 8.37 4.73
CA GLY A 374 32.02 7.67 3.98
C GLY A 374 33.43 8.07 4.40
N SER A 375 34.42 7.26 4.03
CA SER A 375 35.83 7.55 4.30
C SER A 375 36.32 8.84 3.60
N SER A 376 35.61 9.27 2.55
CA SER A 376 35.80 10.57 1.92
C SER A 376 35.30 11.76 2.74
N GLY A 377 34.50 11.55 3.81
CA GLY A 377 33.78 12.60 4.56
C GLY A 377 32.45 13.05 3.92
N VAL A 378 32.02 12.40 2.84
CA VAL A 378 30.67 12.59 2.28
C VAL A 378 29.65 11.88 3.18
N LEU A 379 28.57 12.61 3.52
CA LEU A 379 27.41 12.06 4.20
C LEU A 379 26.39 11.54 3.19
N TRP A 380 26.23 10.22 3.18
CA TRP A 380 25.29 9.49 2.35
C TRP A 380 23.97 9.23 3.08
N THR A 381 22.89 9.08 2.33
CA THR A 381 21.59 8.60 2.82
C THR A 381 21.16 7.39 2.03
N VAL A 382 20.90 6.29 2.73
CA VAL A 382 20.32 5.07 2.21
C VAL A 382 18.88 4.97 2.69
N LYS A 383 17.95 4.70 1.78
CA LYS A 383 16.54 4.46 2.08
C LYS A 383 16.06 3.18 1.41
N PRO A 384 15.34 2.28 2.11
CA PRO A 384 14.71 1.11 1.51
C PRO A 384 13.41 1.52 0.80
N ALA A 385 13.57 2.10 -0.39
CA ALA A 385 12.48 2.54 -1.24
C ALA A 385 12.87 2.36 -2.71
N VAL A 386 11.90 2.44 -3.61
CA VAL A 386 12.16 2.30 -5.05
C VAL A 386 13.17 3.36 -5.51
N GLY A 387 14.35 2.92 -5.92
CA GLY A 387 15.44 3.76 -6.42
C GLY A 387 15.49 3.82 -7.94
N PRO A 388 16.56 4.45 -8.50
CA PRO A 388 16.82 4.44 -9.94
C PRO A 388 16.85 3.02 -10.49
N HIS A 389 16.45 2.82 -11.73
CA HIS A 389 16.45 1.48 -12.36
C HIS A 389 15.62 0.42 -11.62
N ASN A 390 14.59 0.83 -10.88
CA ASN A 390 13.68 -0.06 -10.15
C ASN A 390 14.40 -0.93 -9.08
N THR A 391 15.46 -0.37 -8.47
CA THR A 391 16.17 -0.98 -7.34
C THR A 391 15.30 -0.93 -6.08
N ARG A 392 15.52 -1.88 -5.16
CA ARG A 392 14.77 -1.96 -3.88
C ARG A 392 15.17 -0.90 -2.84
N PHE A 393 16.15 -0.07 -3.14
CA PHE A 393 16.69 0.97 -2.28
C PHE A 393 17.06 2.21 -3.09
N SER A 394 17.14 3.36 -2.44
CA SER A 394 17.62 4.63 -3.01
C SER A 394 18.76 5.18 -2.18
N VAL A 395 19.83 5.62 -2.84
CA VAL A 395 21.00 6.22 -2.20
C VAL A 395 21.17 7.66 -2.69
N ARG A 396 21.49 8.60 -1.80
CA ARG A 396 21.80 10.00 -2.13
C ARG A 396 23.00 10.51 -1.37
N ALA A 397 23.73 11.46 -1.95
CA ALA A 397 24.67 12.30 -1.22
C ALA A 397 23.94 13.52 -0.67
N ASN A 398 24.12 13.83 0.61
CA ASN A 398 23.50 14.98 1.24
C ASN A 398 24.48 16.15 1.40
N SER A 399 25.61 15.88 2.03
CA SER A 399 26.56 16.92 2.45
C SER A 399 27.97 16.38 2.53
N VAL A 400 28.93 17.29 2.61
CA VAL A 400 30.36 17.03 2.85
C VAL A 400 30.79 17.97 3.95
N ASP A 401 31.34 17.45 5.05
CA ASP A 401 31.79 18.26 6.18
C ASP A 401 30.70 19.27 6.66
N ASN A 402 29.44 18.80 6.73
CA ASN A 402 28.24 19.58 7.03
C ASN A 402 27.85 20.68 6.01
N VAL A 403 28.48 20.72 4.84
CA VAL A 403 28.10 21.58 3.71
C VAL A 403 27.16 20.83 2.79
N PRO A 404 25.91 21.30 2.57
CA PRO A 404 24.99 20.66 1.64
C PRO A 404 25.52 20.67 0.19
N LEU A 405 25.42 19.52 -0.47
CA LEU A 405 25.66 19.41 -1.92
C LEU A 405 24.50 20.06 -2.70
N ASP A 406 24.77 20.60 -3.89
CA ASP A 406 23.75 21.25 -4.72
C ASP A 406 22.62 20.28 -5.08
N ARG A 407 21.36 20.69 -4.85
CA ARG A 407 20.14 19.90 -5.05
C ARG A 407 19.94 19.42 -6.48
N ARG A 408 20.54 20.08 -7.48
CA ARG A 408 20.50 19.62 -8.88
C ARG A 408 21.42 18.42 -9.15
N ARG A 409 22.35 18.11 -8.24
CA ARG A 409 23.31 17.00 -8.33
C ARG A 409 23.22 16.00 -7.17
N GLY A 410 22.48 16.31 -6.10
CA GLY A 410 22.01 15.34 -5.09
C GLY A 410 20.93 14.37 -5.60
N GLU A 411 20.95 14.07 -6.91
CA GLU A 411 20.13 13.03 -7.50
C GLU A 411 20.53 11.66 -6.93
N ASN A 412 19.63 10.69 -7.00
CA ASN A 412 19.93 9.35 -6.51
C ASN A 412 21.18 8.80 -7.22
N ILE A 413 22.12 8.23 -6.46
CA ILE A 413 23.23 7.47 -7.00
C ILE A 413 22.65 6.25 -7.73
N CYS A 414 23.13 5.99 -8.95
CA CYS A 414 22.78 4.78 -9.68
C CYS A 414 23.62 3.60 -9.19
N VAL A 415 23.30 3.11 -7.98
CA VAL A 415 23.78 1.80 -7.55
C VAL A 415 22.90 0.76 -8.25
N VAL A 416 23.41 0.18 -9.33
CA VAL A 416 22.69 -0.86 -10.07
C VAL A 416 22.61 -2.11 -9.22
N GLU A 417 21.39 -2.56 -8.92
CA GLU A 417 21.18 -3.83 -8.24
C GLU A 417 21.49 -4.98 -9.22
N THR A 418 22.70 -5.51 -9.10
CA THR A 418 23.16 -6.69 -9.86
C THR A 418 22.28 -7.91 -9.56
N PRO A 419 22.25 -8.93 -10.42
CA PRO A 419 21.53 -10.17 -10.15
C PRO A 419 21.87 -10.75 -8.77
N ASP A 420 23.16 -10.82 -8.43
CA ASP A 420 23.64 -11.31 -7.14
C ASP A 420 23.09 -10.48 -5.96
N LEU A 421 23.05 -9.15 -6.07
CA LEU A 421 22.49 -8.28 -5.03
C LEU A 421 20.96 -8.45 -4.91
N ARG A 422 20.29 -8.77 -6.02
CA ARG A 422 18.84 -8.99 -6.06
C ARG A 422 18.42 -10.30 -5.42
N GLU A 423 19.29 -11.30 -5.43
CA GLU A 423 19.09 -12.58 -4.74
C GLU A 423 19.15 -12.45 -3.22
N LEU A 424 19.88 -11.45 -2.71
CA LEU A 424 19.95 -11.18 -1.27
C LEU A 424 18.62 -10.65 -0.72
N VAL A 425 18.34 -10.99 0.54
CA VAL A 425 17.28 -10.34 1.31
C VAL A 425 17.58 -8.85 1.48
N LEU A 426 16.53 -8.04 1.69
CA LEU A 426 16.67 -6.59 1.67
C LEU A 426 17.66 -6.07 2.74
N GLY A 427 17.69 -6.71 3.91
CA GLY A 427 18.64 -6.38 4.97
C GLY A 427 20.10 -6.54 4.53
N ASP A 428 20.44 -7.66 3.90
CA ASP A 428 21.79 -7.95 3.40
C ASP A 428 22.19 -7.04 2.24
N ALA A 429 21.25 -6.76 1.33
CA ALA A 429 21.50 -5.82 0.24
C ALA A 429 21.82 -4.42 0.77
N ILE A 430 21.05 -3.93 1.74
CA ILE A 430 21.28 -2.61 2.37
C ILE A 430 22.58 -2.61 3.16
N ALA A 431 22.87 -3.67 3.91
CA ALA A 431 24.12 -3.83 4.62
C ALA A 431 25.33 -3.75 3.67
N THR A 432 25.26 -4.43 2.53
CA THR A 432 26.30 -4.41 1.49
C THR A 432 26.53 -2.99 0.96
N ILE A 433 25.45 -2.25 0.71
CA ILE A 433 25.53 -0.86 0.25
C ILE A 433 26.12 0.04 1.33
N VAL A 434 25.67 -0.10 2.58
CA VAL A 434 26.19 0.67 3.71
C VAL A 434 27.70 0.45 3.86
N LEU A 435 28.17 -0.79 3.77
CA LEU A 435 29.61 -1.11 3.78
C LEU A 435 30.36 -0.48 2.60
N ALA A 436 29.81 -0.55 1.39
CA ALA A 436 30.41 0.08 0.21
C ALA A 436 30.50 1.62 0.36
N LEU A 437 29.51 2.25 0.99
CA LEU A 437 29.51 3.70 1.22
C LEU A 437 30.45 4.11 2.36
N LEU A 438 30.64 3.27 3.39
CA LEU A 438 31.65 3.50 4.42
C LEU A 438 33.06 3.59 3.83
N ASP A 439 33.34 2.81 2.79
CA ASP A 439 34.59 2.83 2.03
C ASP A 439 34.37 3.34 0.59
N ASP A 440 33.76 4.52 0.49
CA ASP A 440 33.40 5.15 -0.78
C ASP A 440 34.60 5.48 -1.69
N LEU A 441 35.77 5.74 -1.11
CA LEU A 441 37.02 5.96 -1.85
C LEU A 441 37.46 4.74 -2.66
N ASN A 442 37.31 3.54 -2.12
CA ASN A 442 37.61 2.31 -2.87
C ASN A 442 36.42 1.88 -3.73
N SER A 443 35.20 2.06 -3.22
CA SER A 443 33.98 1.63 -3.91
C SER A 443 33.66 2.44 -5.17
N GLN A 444 34.23 3.64 -5.33
CA GLN A 444 34.05 4.45 -6.54
C GLN A 444 34.48 3.74 -7.85
N VAL A 445 35.41 2.78 -7.76
CA VAL A 445 35.86 1.97 -8.91
C VAL A 445 34.75 1.05 -9.41
N HIS A 446 33.87 0.62 -8.51
CA HIS A 446 32.77 -0.30 -8.82
C HIS A 446 31.42 0.42 -8.99
N ILE A 447 31.24 1.58 -8.36
CA ILE A 447 30.03 2.41 -8.44
C ILE A 447 30.40 3.74 -9.10
N GLY A 448 30.35 3.78 -10.43
CA GLY A 448 30.82 4.93 -11.22
C GLY A 448 30.13 6.27 -10.91
N THR A 449 28.93 6.26 -10.32
CA THR A 449 28.24 7.49 -9.89
C THR A 449 28.75 8.07 -8.56
N ILE A 450 29.59 7.36 -7.79
CA ILE A 450 30.24 7.91 -6.60
C ILE A 450 31.34 8.90 -7.00
N GLN A 451 32.17 8.54 -7.98
CA GLN A 451 33.33 9.33 -8.38
C GLN A 451 32.99 10.81 -8.69
N PRO A 452 31.96 11.15 -9.49
CA PRO A 452 31.58 12.55 -9.72
C PRO A 452 31.20 13.33 -8.45
N ILE A 453 30.64 12.64 -7.45
CA ILE A 453 30.25 13.25 -6.18
C ILE A 453 31.49 13.54 -5.33
N LEU A 454 32.45 12.62 -5.30
CA LEU A 454 33.73 12.82 -4.62
C LEU A 454 34.52 14.00 -5.20
N HIS A 455 34.57 14.13 -6.53
CA HIS A 455 35.23 15.28 -7.16
C HIS A 455 34.56 16.62 -6.82
N GLU A 456 33.24 16.64 -6.64
CA GLU A 456 32.54 17.85 -6.19
C GLU A 456 32.80 18.14 -4.71
N ALA A 457 32.87 17.09 -3.88
CA ALA A 457 33.25 17.20 -2.48
C ALA A 457 34.63 17.87 -2.33
N GLU A 458 35.62 17.42 -3.10
CA GLU A 458 36.97 18.03 -3.14
C GLU A 458 36.92 19.50 -3.54
N ARG A 459 36.18 19.85 -4.60
CA ARG A 459 36.01 21.24 -5.03
C ARG A 459 35.36 22.13 -3.98
N LEU A 460 34.40 21.60 -3.22
CA LEU A 460 33.77 22.34 -2.14
C LEU A 460 34.75 22.63 -1.00
N ARG A 461 35.59 21.65 -0.64
CA ARG A 461 36.67 21.84 0.34
C ARG A 461 37.66 22.91 -0.11
N GLU A 462 38.13 22.83 -1.37
CA GLU A 462 39.03 23.85 -1.94
C GLU A 462 38.42 25.26 -1.85
N ARG A 463 37.12 25.40 -2.14
CA ARG A 463 36.41 26.68 -2.01
C ARG A 463 36.31 27.15 -0.56
N GLN A 464 36.09 26.25 0.38
CA GLN A 464 36.07 26.58 1.80
C GLN A 464 37.44 27.03 2.30
N ASP A 465 38.51 26.33 1.90
CA ASP A 465 39.88 26.69 2.27
C ASP A 465 40.26 28.08 1.73
N VAL A 466 39.93 28.36 0.47
CA VAL A 466 40.13 29.68 -0.14
C VAL A 466 39.34 30.76 0.61
N ARG A 467 38.10 30.46 1.02
CA ARG A 467 37.27 31.40 1.78
C ARG A 467 37.83 31.64 3.19
N ALA A 468 38.22 30.59 3.90
CA ALA A 468 38.81 30.67 5.22
C ALA A 468 40.15 31.43 5.19
N ALA A 469 40.96 31.24 4.15
CA ALA A 469 42.18 32.00 3.94
C ALA A 469 41.89 33.51 3.77
N ARG A 470 40.89 33.87 2.96
CA ARG A 470 40.45 35.26 2.78
C ARG A 470 39.92 35.88 4.08
N GLU A 471 39.07 35.17 4.81
CA GLU A 471 38.53 35.63 6.10
C GLU A 471 39.65 35.83 7.14
N ARG A 472 40.64 34.94 7.19
CA ARG A 472 41.83 35.09 8.04
C ARG A 472 42.64 36.34 7.69
N ASP A 473 42.84 36.61 6.40
CA ASP A 473 43.59 37.77 5.95
C ASP A 473 42.82 39.07 6.23
N GLU A 474 41.49 39.08 6.08
CA GLU A 474 40.63 40.19 6.45
C GLU A 474 40.65 40.45 7.97
N LEU A 475 40.56 39.41 8.80
CA LEU A 475 40.70 39.52 10.26
C LEU A 475 42.08 40.06 10.66
N ARG A 476 43.15 39.62 10.00
CA ARG A 476 44.51 40.16 10.23
C ARG A 476 44.61 41.64 9.89
N MET A 477 44.00 42.08 8.79
CA MET A 477 43.94 43.50 8.43
C MET A 477 43.16 44.30 9.49
N ARG A 478 42.01 43.80 9.93
CA ARG A 478 41.20 44.44 10.98
C ARG A 478 41.89 44.49 12.34
N LEU A 479 42.66 43.46 12.72
CA LEU A 479 43.48 43.47 13.94
C LEU A 479 44.61 44.51 13.84
N ARG A 480 45.30 44.61 12.70
CA ARG A 480 46.33 45.64 12.46
C ARG A 480 45.78 47.07 12.55
N GLU A 481 44.53 47.26 12.15
CA GLU A 481 43.83 48.55 12.19
C GLU A 481 43.15 48.81 13.55
N ASN A 482 43.20 47.85 14.50
CA ASN A 482 42.57 47.98 15.80
C ASN A 482 43.43 48.86 16.73
N ARG A 483 43.02 50.13 16.89
CA ARG A 483 43.72 51.15 17.69
C ARG A 483 43.93 50.77 19.17
N ALA A 484 43.19 49.80 19.70
CA ALA A 484 43.34 49.35 21.09
C ALA A 484 44.64 48.55 21.35
N GLU A 485 45.16 47.81 20.36
CA GLU A 485 46.45 47.10 20.48
C GLU A 485 47.65 48.02 20.23
N GLN A 486 47.47 49.12 19.48
CA GLN A 486 48.51 50.14 19.26
C GLN A 486 48.76 51.03 20.49
N LEU A 487 47.95 50.91 21.54
CA LEU A 487 48.07 51.67 22.80
C LEU A 487 48.60 50.84 23.97
N ILE A 488 48.86 49.54 23.77
CA ILE A 488 49.36 48.61 24.81
C ILE A 488 50.85 48.24 24.59
N ASN A 489 51.42 48.60 23.44
CA ASN A 489 52.87 48.67 23.21
C ASN A 489 53.30 50.14 23.18
#